data_AF-A0A0V1ALE6-F1
#
_entry.id   AF-A0A0V1ALE6-F1
#
_cell.length_a   1.000
_cell.length_b   1.000
_cell.length_c   1.000
_cell.angle_alpha   90.00
_cell.angle_beta   90.00
_cell.angle_gamma   90.00
#
_symmetry.space_group_name_H-M   'P 1'
#
loop_
_entity.id
_entity.type
_entity.pdbx_description
1 polymer ?
#
loop_
_entity_poly.entity_id
_entity_poly.type
_entity_poly.pdbx_seq_one_letter_code
_entity_poly.pdbx_strand_id
1 'polypeptide(L)'
;MNNPPGIGDLNGCPFKHCDALHLQQLLKNCGIHKDNIRNIVNYASNNHYNKACSIFFDCMHKLPEGVLGEFITHPNEYFDESRKLYSRSSSKK
;
A
#
# COMPACT_ATOMS: atom_id res chain seq x y z
N MET A 1 -15.05 1.10 15.10
CA MET A 1 -14.99 2.57 15.22
C MET A 1 -14.26 3.11 14.01
N ASN A 2 -14.89 3.98 13.21
CA ASN A 2 -14.28 4.58 12.03
C ASN A 2 -14.19 6.08 12.30
N ASN A 3 -13.01 6.57 12.68
CA ASN A 3 -12.80 7.98 13.00
C ASN A 3 -12.21 8.67 11.77
N PRO A 4 -13.00 9.42 10.97
CA PRO A 4 -12.47 10.13 9.83
C PRO A 4 -11.39 11.13 10.30
N PRO A 5 -10.27 11.25 9.58
CA PRO A 5 -9.22 12.20 9.96
C PRO A 5 -9.75 13.65 9.88
N GLY A 6 -9.51 14.42 10.94
CA GLY A 6 -9.70 15.86 10.96
C GLY A 6 -8.51 16.60 10.34
N ILE A 7 -8.62 17.94 10.29
CA ILE A 7 -7.54 18.81 9.81
C ILE A 7 -6.32 18.65 10.74
N GLY A 8 -5.21 18.15 10.20
CA GLY A 8 -3.97 17.93 10.94
C GLY A 8 -3.80 16.52 11.52
N ASP A 9 -4.82 15.66 11.42
CA ASP A 9 -4.70 14.27 11.87
C ASP A 9 -3.96 13.39 10.83
N LEU A 10 -3.20 12.41 11.33
CA LEU A 10 -2.44 11.44 10.52
C LEU A 10 -3.05 10.03 10.55
N ASN A 11 -4.25 9.87 11.11
CA ASN A 11 -4.94 8.58 11.16
C ASN A 11 -5.72 8.29 9.87
N GLY A 12 -6.04 7.02 9.67
CA GLY A 12 -6.87 6.56 8.55
C GLY A 12 -6.06 5.92 7.41
N CYS A 13 -6.77 5.55 6.35
CA CYS A 13 -6.18 4.93 5.16
C CYS A 13 -5.78 6.01 4.14
N PRO A 14 -4.49 6.15 3.78
CA PRO A 14 -4.05 7.11 2.75
C PRO A 14 -4.75 6.91 1.41
N PHE A 15 -5.01 5.65 1.01
CA PHE A 15 -5.73 5.33 -0.22
C PHE A 15 -7.20 5.79 -0.23
N LYS A 16 -7.76 6.14 0.93
CA LYS A 16 -9.13 6.62 1.09
C LYS A 16 -9.21 8.13 1.32
N HIS A 17 -8.28 8.68 2.11
CA HIS A 17 -8.38 10.05 2.60
C HIS A 17 -7.48 11.04 1.87
N CYS A 18 -6.40 10.60 1.22
CA CYS A 18 -5.60 11.47 0.39
C CYS A 18 -6.30 11.71 -0.95
N ASP A 19 -6.24 12.94 -1.47
CA ASP A 19 -6.61 13.20 -2.85
C ASP A 19 -5.63 12.51 -3.82
N ALA A 20 -6.05 12.36 -5.09
CA ALA A 20 -5.29 11.63 -6.09
C ALA A 20 -3.92 12.25 -6.40
N LEU A 21 -3.78 13.58 -6.34
CA LEU A 21 -2.52 14.27 -6.62
C LEU A 21 -1.54 14.06 -5.47
N HIS A 22 -2.01 14.20 -4.24
CA HIS A 22 -1.24 13.97 -3.04
C HIS A 22 -0.81 12.51 -2.92
N LEU A 23 -1.72 11.56 -3.18
CA LEU A 23 -1.42 10.14 -3.21
C LEU A 23 -0.35 9.82 -4.27
N GLN A 24 -0.46 10.38 -5.47
CA GLN A 24 0.54 10.21 -6.53
C GLN A 24 1.93 10.73 -6.11
N GLN A 25 1.99 11.88 -5.44
CA GLN A 25 3.24 12.45 -4.92
C GLN A 25 3.86 11.57 -3.83
N LEU A 26 3.05 11.06 -2.89
CA LEU A 26 3.51 10.14 -1.84
C LEU A 26 4.10 8.86 -2.45
N LEU A 27 3.39 8.24 -3.39
CA LEU A 27 3.84 7.00 -4.04
C LEU A 27 5.13 7.22 -4.86
N LYS A 28 5.27 8.39 -5.50
CA LYS A 28 6.51 8.78 -6.18
C LYS A 28 7.68 8.92 -5.20
N ASN A 29 7.44 9.51 -4.03
CA ASN A 29 8.46 9.65 -2.99
C ASN A 29 8.87 8.29 -2.38
N CYS A 30 7.98 7.30 -2.40
CA CYS A 30 8.30 5.90 -2.05
C CYS A 30 9.13 5.17 -3.12
N GLY A 31 9.41 5.79 -4.28
CA GLY A 31 10.19 5.18 -5.35
C GLY A 31 9.42 4.21 -6.25
N ILE A 32 8.08 4.28 -6.26
CA ILE A 32 7.25 3.39 -7.07
C ILE A 32 7.28 3.80 -8.54
N HIS A 33 7.28 2.81 -9.45
CA HIS A 33 7.25 3.06 -10.88
C HIS A 33 5.95 3.74 -11.33
N LYS A 34 6.04 4.65 -12.31
CA LYS A 34 4.92 5.49 -12.77
C LYS A 34 3.66 4.69 -13.15
N ASP A 35 3.81 3.53 -13.78
CA ASP A 35 2.67 2.69 -14.18
C ASP A 35 1.95 2.10 -12.97
N ASN A 36 2.69 1.66 -11.95
CA ASN A 36 2.12 1.15 -10.72
C ASN A 36 1.45 2.27 -9.93
N ILE A 37 2.02 3.48 -9.92
CA ILE A 37 1.38 4.66 -9.32
C ILE A 37 0.01 4.90 -9.97
N ARG A 38 -0.07 4.87 -11.31
CA ARG A 38 -1.34 5.03 -12.03
C ARG A 38 -2.35 3.96 -11.64
N ASN A 39 -1.93 2.71 -11.53
CA ASN A 39 -2.80 1.60 -11.12
C ASN A 39 -3.31 1.77 -9.69
N ILE A 40 -2.42 2.07 -8.74
CA ILE A 40 -2.77 2.28 -7.32
C ILE A 40 -3.76 3.45 -7.19
N VAL A 41 -3.50 4.58 -7.84
CA VAL A 41 -4.41 5.74 -7.82
C VAL A 41 -5.76 5.40 -8.45
N ASN A 42 -5.78 4.65 -9.56
CA ASN A 42 -7.03 4.21 -10.18
C ASN A 42 -7.85 3.31 -9.23
N TYR A 43 -7.22 2.35 -8.56
CA TYR A 43 -7.92 1.50 -7.59
C TYR A 43 -8.42 2.28 -6.38
N ALA A 44 -7.62 3.22 -5.85
CA ALA A 44 -8.03 4.12 -4.79
C ALA A 44 -9.27 4.95 -5.18
N SER A 45 -9.27 5.55 -6.38
CA SER A 45 -10.41 6.32 -6.90
C SER A 45 -11.68 5.50 -7.12
N ASN A 46 -11.54 4.19 -7.36
CA ASN A 46 -12.66 3.25 -7.50
C ASN A 46 -13.05 2.60 -6.15
N ASN A 47 -12.59 3.13 -5.02
CA ASN A 47 -12.84 2.62 -3.68
C ASN A 47 -12.29 1.21 -3.40
N HIS A 48 -11.37 0.71 -4.24
CA HIS A 48 -10.68 -0.56 -4.07
C HIS A 48 -9.41 -0.40 -3.24
N TYR A 49 -9.55 0.09 -2.00
CA TYR A 49 -8.41 0.49 -1.15
C TYR A 49 -7.52 -0.67 -0.72
N ASN A 50 -8.10 -1.83 -0.42
CA ASN A 50 -7.37 -3.07 -0.11
C ASN A 50 -6.50 -3.53 -1.29
N LYS A 51 -7.03 -3.42 -2.51
CA LYS A 51 -6.27 -3.72 -3.73
C LYS A 51 -5.15 -2.71 -3.96
N ALA A 52 -5.42 -1.42 -3.77
CA ALA A 52 -4.40 -0.36 -3.83
C ALA A 52 -3.27 -0.61 -2.82
N CYS A 53 -3.61 -0.99 -1.59
CA CYS A 53 -2.67 -1.37 -0.53
C CYS A 53 -1.83 -2.61 -0.90
N SER A 54 -2.47 -3.62 -1.50
CA SER A 54 -1.79 -4.86 -1.90
C SER A 54 -0.79 -4.62 -3.03
N ILE A 55 -1.16 -3.84 -4.05
CA ILE A 55 -0.23 -3.48 -5.13
C ILE A 55 0.93 -2.63 -4.58
N PHE A 56 0.65 -1.74 -3.63
CA PHE A 56 1.70 -0.98 -2.94
C PHE A 56 2.67 -1.93 -2.20
N PHE A 57 2.17 -2.94 -1.47
CA PHE A 57 2.99 -3.96 -0.83
C PHE A 57 3.90 -4.67 -1.85
N ASP A 58 3.32 -5.19 -2.94
CA ASP A 58 4.09 -5.89 -3.97
C ASP A 58 5.21 -5.01 -4.55
N CYS A 59 4.92 -3.73 -4.79
CA CYS A 59 5.90 -2.76 -5.27
C CYS A 59 7.05 -2.54 -4.27
N MET A 60 6.73 -2.35 -2.99
CA MET A 60 7.73 -2.07 -1.95
C MET A 60 8.65 -3.27 -1.70
N HIS A 61 8.13 -4.48 -1.87
CA HIS A 61 8.88 -5.72 -1.66
C HIS A 61 9.49 -6.29 -2.95
N LYS A 62 9.32 -5.58 -4.09
CA LYS A 62 9.80 -6.00 -5.43
C LYS A 62 9.27 -7.39 -5.83
N LEU A 63 8.02 -7.65 -5.49
CA LEU A 63 7.30 -8.88 -5.81
C LEU A 63 6.46 -8.68 -7.08
N PRO A 64 6.17 -9.76 -7.82
CA PRO A 64 5.16 -9.71 -8.87
C PRO A 64 3.79 -9.41 -8.27
N GLU A 65 2.94 -8.72 -9.03
CA GLU A 65 1.58 -8.36 -8.58
C GLU A 65 0.77 -9.62 -8.21
N GLY A 66 0.16 -9.60 -7.02
CA GLY A 66 -0.74 -10.65 -6.56
C GLY A 66 -0.04 -11.88 -5.98
N VAL A 67 1.25 -11.80 -5.62
CA VAL A 67 1.99 -12.97 -5.11
C VAL A 67 1.41 -13.55 -3.82
N LEU A 68 0.73 -12.73 -3.02
CA LEU A 68 0.06 -13.15 -1.79
C LEU A 68 -1.23 -13.95 -2.05
N GLY A 69 -1.75 -13.94 -3.29
CA GLY A 69 -2.99 -14.62 -3.67
C GLY A 69 -4.27 -13.95 -3.17
N GLU A 70 -4.23 -13.36 -1.97
CA GLU A 70 -5.32 -12.58 -1.37
C GLU A 70 -4.92 -11.11 -1.15
N PHE A 71 -5.92 -10.24 -0.99
CA PHE A 71 -5.69 -8.82 -0.71
C PHE A 71 -5.45 -8.61 0.78
N ILE A 72 -4.45 -7.79 1.10
CA ILE A 72 -4.19 -7.36 2.47
C ILE A 72 -5.38 -6.55 2.99
N THR A 73 -5.96 -6.98 4.11
CA THR A 73 -7.16 -6.36 4.69
C THR A 73 -6.89 -5.64 6.00
N HIS A 74 -5.80 -5.99 6.70
CA HIS A 74 -5.49 -5.42 8.01
C HIS A 74 -4.05 -4.84 8.08
N PRO A 75 -3.82 -3.71 8.78
CA PRO A 75 -2.46 -3.17 8.94
C PRO A 75 -1.47 -4.13 9.61
N ASN A 76 -1.92 -4.91 10.59
CA ASN A 76 -1.06 -5.92 11.22
C ASN A 76 -0.71 -7.06 10.26
N GLU A 77 -1.64 -7.45 9.38
CA GLU A 77 -1.39 -8.46 8.35
C GLU A 77 -0.31 -7.97 7.37
N TYR A 78 -0.40 -6.71 6.92
CA TYR A 78 0.66 -6.07 6.12
C TYR A 78 2.03 -6.19 6.80
N PHE A 79 2.08 -5.86 8.10
CA PHE A 79 3.31 -5.88 8.88
C PHE A 79 3.88 -7.29 9.02
N ASP A 80 3.04 -8.26 9.37
CA ASP A 80 3.44 -9.65 9.57
C ASP A 80 3.98 -10.28 8.28
N GLU A 81 3.30 -10.08 7.15
CA GLU A 81 3.78 -10.54 5.84
C GLU A 81 5.09 -9.86 5.43
N SER A 82 5.20 -8.55 5.67
CA SER A 82 6.45 -7.82 5.42
C SER A 82 7.61 -8.38 6.25
N ARG A 83 7.38 -8.70 7.52
CA ARG A 83 8.38 -9.31 8.42
C ARG A 83 8.78 -10.70 7.97
N LYS A 84 7.85 -11.53 7.48
CA LYS A 84 8.14 -12.87 6.94
C LYS A 84 9.06 -12.80 5.72
N LEU A 85 8.88 -11.81 4.85
CA LEU A 85 9.74 -11.60 3.68
C LEU A 85 11.14 -11.12 4.07
N TYR A 86 11.23 -10.26 5.07
CA TYR A 86 12.51 -9.76 5.58
C TYR A 86 13.33 -10.85 6.32
N SER A 87 12.68 -11.72 7.09
CA SER A 87 13.38 -12.83 7.75
C SER A 87 13.88 -13.88 6.74
N ARG A 88 13.09 -14.21 5.72
CA ARG A 88 13.49 -15.14 4.64
C ARG A 88 14.65 -14.63 3.80
N SER A 89 14.78 -13.31 3.64
CA SER A 89 15.94 -12.72 2.94
C SER A 89 17.21 -12.69 3.80
N SER A 90 17.08 -12.75 5.12
CA SER A 90 18.22 -12.73 6.06
C SER A 90 18.90 -14.10 6.25
N SER A 91 18.20 -15.21 5.96
CA SER A 91 18.76 -16.58 6.05
C SER A 91 19.62 -17.02 4.85
N LYS A 92 19.96 -16.10 3.93
CA LYS A 92 20.86 -16.37 2.78
C LYS A 92 22.30 -15.86 3.01
N LYS A 93 22.74 -15.74 4.26
CA LYS A 93 24.14 -15.44 4.60
C LYS A 93 24.85 -16.67 5.16
#